data_AF-A0A9D0Y7E0-F1
#
_entry.id   AF-A0A9D0Y7E0-F1
#
_cell.length_a   1.000
_cell.length_b   1.000
_cell.length_c   1.000
_cell.angle_alpha   90.00
_cell.angle_beta   90.00
_cell.angle_gamma   90.00
#
_symmetry.space_group_name_H-M   'P 1'
#
loop_
_entity.id
_entity.type
_entity.pdbx_description
1 polymer ?
#
loop_
_entity_poly.entity_id
_entity_poly.type
_entity_poly.pdbx_seq_one_letter_code
_entity_poly.pdbx_strand_id
1 'polypeptide(L)'
;MDETNNSPDPVPGQSRHGDATFVGRKRELETLTAALEDAVVGRGRVVMLSGAPGIGKPRTAREFADFAEADGAKVMWGWCYEHQGAPPYWPWV
;
A
#
# COMPACT_ATOMS: atom_id res chain seq x y z
N MET A 1 26.79 -22.38 30.43
CA MET A 1 26.01 -22.70 29.22
C MET A 1 24.76 -21.84 29.31
N ASP A 2 24.80 -20.54 29.03
CA ASP A 2 24.89 -19.86 27.72
C ASP A 2 23.81 -20.33 26.73
N GLU A 3 22.66 -19.64 26.73
CA GLU A 3 21.80 -19.44 25.57
C GLU A 3 21.16 -18.04 25.68
N THR A 4 21.96 -17.02 25.37
CA THR A 4 21.46 -15.69 25.02
C THR A 4 20.75 -15.70 23.66
N ASN A 5 19.76 -14.82 23.53
CA ASN A 5 19.42 -14.11 22.29
C ASN A 5 18.36 -14.74 21.35
N ASN A 6 17.09 -14.74 21.78
CA ASN A 6 15.96 -14.78 20.85
C ASN A 6 15.68 -13.36 20.32
N SER A 7 16.60 -12.87 19.48
CA SER A 7 16.36 -11.65 18.70
C SER A 7 15.62 -12.07 17.43
N PRO A 8 14.42 -11.52 17.14
CA PRO A 8 13.72 -11.88 15.91
C PRO A 8 14.58 -11.47 14.71
N ASP A 9 14.69 -12.39 13.74
CA ASP A 9 15.40 -12.18 12.49
C ASP A 9 14.93 -10.89 11.80
N PRO A 10 15.85 -10.13 11.18
CA PRO A 10 15.50 -8.91 10.47
C PRO A 10 14.55 -9.24 9.32
N VAL A 11 13.34 -8.66 9.36
CA VAL A 11 12.36 -8.69 8.27
C VAL A 11 13.02 -8.24 6.95
N PRO A 12 13.16 -9.13 5.95
CA PRO A 12 13.72 -8.76 4.65
C PRO A 12 12.67 -7.96 3.87
N GLY A 13 12.95 -6.68 3.60
CA GLY A 13 12.08 -5.87 2.73
C GLY A 13 12.10 -4.36 2.96
N GLN A 14 12.81 -3.85 3.97
CA GLN A 14 12.97 -2.40 4.12
C GLN A 14 14.03 -1.86 3.16
N SER A 15 13.72 -1.90 1.87
CA SER A 15 14.39 -1.06 0.90
C SER A 15 13.99 0.38 1.21
N ARG A 16 14.91 1.14 1.82
CA ARG A 16 14.90 2.61 1.82
C ARG A 16 15.04 3.08 0.37
N HIS A 17 13.98 2.96 -0.41
CA HIS A 17 13.95 3.53 -1.75
C HIS A 17 13.87 5.03 -1.59
N GLY A 18 15.00 5.67 -1.93
CA GLY A 18 15.24 7.08 -1.74
C GLY A 18 14.15 7.96 -2.31
N ASP A 19 14.19 9.18 -1.79
CA ASP A 19 13.47 10.40 -2.10
C ASP A 19 13.47 10.75 -3.61
N ALA A 20 12.93 9.85 -4.41
CA ALA A 20 12.73 10.03 -5.83
C ALA A 20 11.43 10.80 -5.98
N THR A 21 11.57 12.11 -6.21
CA THR A 21 10.46 13.03 -6.54
C THR A 21 9.44 12.33 -7.42
N PHE A 22 8.21 12.25 -6.95
CA PHE A 22 7.11 11.60 -7.66
C PHE A 22 6.67 12.49 -8.84
N VAL A 23 7.35 12.34 -9.98
CA VAL A 23 7.10 13.15 -11.18
C VAL A 23 6.12 12.43 -12.12
N GLY A 24 5.12 13.15 -12.63
CA GLY A 24 4.33 12.71 -13.79
C GLY A 24 3.05 11.90 -13.50
N ARG A 25 2.42 12.10 -12.33
CA ARG A 25 1.25 11.30 -11.89
C ARG A 25 0.14 12.10 -11.20
N LYS A 26 0.13 13.42 -11.43
CA LYS A 26 -0.82 14.33 -10.78
C LYS A 26 -2.27 13.96 -11.09
N ARG A 27 -2.56 13.58 -12.34
CA ARG A 27 -3.91 13.20 -12.77
C ARG A 27 -4.41 11.92 -12.09
N GLU A 28 -3.53 10.93 -11.95
CA GLU A 28 -3.85 9.67 -11.27
C GLU A 28 -4.11 9.91 -9.78
N LEU A 29 -3.28 10.73 -9.12
CA LEU A 29 -3.52 11.14 -7.74
C LEU A 29 -4.81 11.94 -7.60
N GLU A 30 -5.08 12.93 -8.47
CA GLU A 30 -6.34 13.69 -8.48
C GLU A 30 -7.56 12.77 -8.60
N THR A 31 -7.47 11.73 -9.42
CA THR A 31 -8.55 10.75 -9.58
C THR A 31 -8.75 9.92 -8.29
N LEU A 32 -7.68 9.52 -7.63
CA LEU A 32 -7.75 8.79 -6.36
C LEU A 32 -8.25 9.68 -5.22
N THR A 33 -7.80 10.93 -5.15
CA THR A 33 -8.26 11.92 -4.17
C THR A 33 -9.75 12.21 -4.34
N ALA A 34 -10.24 12.42 -5.57
CA ALA A 34 -11.67 12.60 -5.81
C ALA A 34 -12.50 11.37 -5.37
N ALA A 35 -11.96 10.16 -5.58
CA ALA A 35 -12.61 8.93 -5.11
C ALA A 35 -12.62 8.82 -3.57
N LEU A 36 -11.60 9.36 -2.89
CA LEU A 36 -11.56 9.44 -1.43
C LEU A 36 -12.58 10.45 -0.90
N GLU A 37 -12.68 11.64 -1.51
CA GLU A 37 -13.67 12.66 -1.16
C GLU A 37 -15.11 12.11 -1.26
N ASP A 38 -15.40 11.38 -2.35
CA ASP A 38 -16.67 10.66 -2.51
C ASP A 38 -16.89 9.63 -1.37
N ALA A 39 -15.86 8.86 -1.02
CA ALA A 39 -15.95 7.85 0.02
C ALA A 39 -16.22 8.47 1.41
N VAL A 40 -15.60 9.62 1.71
CA VAL A 40 -15.81 10.37 2.96
C VAL A 40 -17.26 10.81 3.11
N VAL A 41 -17.93 11.22 2.02
CA VAL A 41 -19.36 11.58 2.04
C VAL A 41 -20.31 10.36 1.95
N GLY A 42 -19.79 9.15 2.15
CA GLY A 42 -20.56 7.90 2.20
C GLY A 42 -20.77 7.22 0.85
N ARG A 43 -20.08 7.67 -0.21
CA ARG A 43 -20.15 7.07 -1.56
C ARG A 43 -18.88 6.28 -1.84
N GLY A 44 -18.84 5.04 -1.33
CA GLY A 44 -17.70 4.15 -1.53
C GLY A 44 -17.33 3.95 -3.00
N ARG A 45 -16.03 3.87 -3.29
CA ARG A 45 -15.48 3.70 -4.64
C ARG A 45 -14.49 2.54 -4.67
N VAL A 46 -14.38 1.88 -5.82
CA VAL A 46 -13.32 0.92 -6.13
C VAL A 46 -12.55 1.45 -7.33
N VAL A 47 -11.23 1.59 -7.19
CA VAL A 47 -10.35 2.09 -8.25
C VAL A 47 -9.27 1.05 -8.54
N MET A 48 -8.99 0.80 -9.82
CA MET A 48 -7.96 -0.13 -10.27
C MET A 48 -6.81 0.64 -10.93
N LEU A 49 -5.60 0.47 -10.40
CA LEU A 49 -4.38 0.99 -11.03
C LEU A 49 -3.83 -0.03 -12.03
N SER A 50 -4.01 0.24 -13.32
CA SER A 50 -3.51 -0.59 -14.44
C SER A 50 -2.39 0.12 -15.23
N GLY A 51 -1.52 -0.64 -15.90
CA GLY A 51 -0.43 -0.09 -16.71
C GLY A 51 0.73 -1.06 -16.93
N ALA A 52 1.79 -0.62 -17.62
CA ALA A 52 2.96 -1.45 -17.88
C ALA A 52 3.70 -1.86 -16.59
N PRO A 53 4.39 -3.02 -16.56
CA PRO A 53 5.34 -3.36 -15.49
C PRO A 53 6.36 -2.23 -15.29
N GLY A 54 6.75 -1.95 -14.04
CA GLY A 54 7.74 -0.91 -13.74
C GLY A 54 7.26 0.55 -13.81
N ILE A 55 6.03 0.83 -14.27
CA ILE A 55 5.51 2.20 -14.39
C ILE A 55 5.20 2.90 -13.04
N GLY A 56 5.52 2.25 -11.91
CA GLY A 56 5.38 2.84 -10.58
C GLY A 56 4.00 2.74 -9.94
N LYS A 57 3.14 1.77 -10.32
CA LYS A 57 1.82 1.59 -9.67
C LYS A 57 1.89 1.42 -8.15
N PRO A 58 2.81 0.59 -7.59
CA PRO A 58 2.95 0.48 -6.13
C PRO A 58 3.37 1.80 -5.49
N ARG A 59 4.20 2.60 -6.18
CA ARG A 59 4.60 3.94 -5.72
C ARG A 59 3.41 4.89 -5.72
N THR A 60 2.60 4.91 -6.78
CA THR A 60 1.36 5.73 -6.84
C THR A 60 0.38 5.36 -5.73
N ALA A 61 0.19 4.06 -5.47
CA ALA A 61 -0.68 3.59 -4.40
C ALA A 61 -0.15 3.99 -3.01
N ARG A 62 1.17 3.96 -2.80
CA ARG A 62 1.81 4.39 -1.55
C ARG A 62 1.69 5.90 -1.34
N GLU A 63 1.95 6.68 -2.38
CA GLU A 63 1.81 8.15 -2.33
C GLU A 63 0.36 8.54 -1.98
N PHE A 64 -0.62 7.87 -2.58
CA PHE A 64 -2.03 8.08 -2.25
C PHE A 64 -2.37 7.65 -0.82
N ALA A 65 -1.78 6.55 -0.33
CA ALA A 65 -1.94 6.13 1.06
C ALA A 65 -1.41 7.18 2.03
N ASP A 66 -0.20 7.70 1.79
CA ASP A 66 0.42 8.73 2.62
C ASP A 66 -0.44 10.03 2.62
N PHE A 67 -0.99 10.42 1.47
CA PHE A 67 -1.95 11.52 1.36
C PHE A 67 -3.23 11.25 2.17
N ALA A 68 -3.83 10.07 2.03
CA ALA A 68 -5.08 9.72 2.70
C ALA A 68 -4.91 9.67 4.23
N GLU A 69 -3.79 9.13 4.72
CA GLU A 69 -3.46 9.15 6.16
C GLU A 69 -3.30 10.58 6.68
N ALA A 70 -2.63 11.46 5.92
CA ALA A 70 -2.48 12.87 6.28
C ALA A 70 -3.83 13.62 6.33
N ASP A 71 -4.82 13.19 5.52
CA ASP A 71 -6.18 13.72 5.52
C ASP A 71 -7.09 13.05 6.57
N GLY A 72 -6.54 12.18 7.43
CA GLY A 72 -7.23 11.54 8.54
C GLY A 72 -7.98 10.26 8.19
N ALA A 73 -7.81 9.73 6.97
CA ALA A 73 -8.35 8.44 6.60
C ALA A 73 -7.55 7.29 7.22
N LYS A 74 -8.23 6.22 7.63
CA LYS A 74 -7.57 4.99 8.04
C LYS A 74 -7.20 4.17 6.80
N VAL A 75 -5.90 3.98 6.56
CA VAL A 75 -5.41 3.18 5.43
C VAL A 75 -5.06 1.76 5.89
N MET A 76 -5.37 0.77 5.04
CA MET A 76 -5.01 -0.63 5.24
C MET A 76 -4.34 -1.16 3.97
N TRP A 77 -3.23 -1.88 4.14
CA TRP A 77 -2.48 -2.48 3.04
C TRP A 77 -2.59 -4.01 3.06
N GLY A 78 -2.66 -4.62 1.89
CA GLY A 78 -2.72 -6.06 1.73
C GLY A 78 -1.98 -6.51 0.48
N TRP A 79 -1.56 -7.77 0.47
CA TRP A 79 -0.91 -8.40 -0.67
C TRP A 79 -1.81 -9.50 -1.23
N CYS A 80 -1.97 -9.50 -2.56
CA CYS A 80 -2.60 -10.61 -3.26
C CYS A 80 -1.51 -11.64 -3.57
N TYR A 81 -1.53 -12.76 -2.84
CA TYR A 81 -0.66 -13.89 -3.14
C TYR A 81 -1.30 -14.71 -4.25
N GLU A 82 -0.56 -14.98 -5.33
CA GLU A 82 -1.02 -15.79 -6.46
C GLU A 82 -1.10 -17.29 -6.14
N HIS A 83 -0.65 -17.72 -4.95
CA HIS A 83 -0.70 -19.13 -4.57
C HIS A 83 -2.14 -19.54 -4.17
N GLN A 84 -2.62 -20.69 -4.66
CA GLN A 84 -3.94 -21.28 -4.37
C GLN A 84 -4.16 -21.68 -2.89
N GLY A 85 -3.38 -21.15 -1.94
CA GLY A 85 -3.17 -21.77 -0.63
C GLY A 85 -3.73 -21.05 0.59
N ALA A 86 -4.34 -19.87 0.47
CA ALA A 86 -4.93 -19.19 1.62
C ALA A 86 -6.47 -19.22 1.55
N PRO A 87 -7.13 -20.17 2.23
CA PRO A 87 -8.56 -20.14 2.47
C PRO A 87 -9.05 -18.78 3.02
N PRO A 88 -10.31 -18.40 2.76
CA PRO A 88 -10.94 -17.27 3.43
C PRO A 88 -10.76 -17.40 4.95
N TYR A 89 -10.40 -16.29 5.62
CA TYR A 89 -10.13 -16.20 7.08
C TYR A 89 -8.87 -16.91 7.59
N TRP A 90 -7.85 -17.11 6.75
CA TRP A 90 -6.57 -17.63 7.27
C TRP A 90 -6.03 -16.73 8.39
N PRO A 91 -5.81 -17.25 9.60
CA PRO A 91 -5.26 -16.46 10.69
C PRO A 91 -3.81 -16.15 10.37
N TRP A 92 -3.51 -14.87 10.16
CA TRP A 92 -2.15 -14.37 10.16
C TRP A 92 -1.71 -14.30 11.63
N VAL A 93 -0.78 -15.16 12.05
CA VAL A 93 -0.04 -15.06 13.31
C VAL A 93 1.31 -14.41 13.03
#